data_AF-A0A2D9ANW0-F1
#
_entry.id   AF-A0A2D9ANW0-F1
#
_cell.length_a   1.000
_cell.length_b   1.000
_cell.length_c   1.000
_cell.angle_alpha   90.00
_cell.angle_beta   90.00
_cell.angle_gamma   90.00
#
_symmetry.space_group_name_H-M   'P 1'
#
loop_
_entity.id
_entity.type
_entity.pdbx_description
1 polymer ?
#
loop_
_entity_poly.entity_id
_entity_poly.type
_entity_poly.pdbx_seq_one_letter_code
_entity_poly.pdbx_strand_id
1 'polypeptide(L)'
;MNKPIIEIKNLNLLQEGYEIFKDLNLNIFKGEFIYLIGETGSGKSSLLKALYADLKFKTGEIIISNINLKNIKANKYYTIRRKLGII
;
A
#
# COMPACT_ATOMS: atom_id res chain seq x y z
N MET A 1 -13.06 17.46 -7.94
CA MET A 1 -11.73 17.32 -7.31
C MET A 1 -11.14 15.97 -7.70
N ASN A 2 -9.86 15.93 -8.06
CA ASN A 2 -9.19 14.72 -8.54
C ASN A 2 -8.89 13.79 -7.35
N LYS A 3 -9.33 12.53 -7.40
CA LYS A 3 -9.06 11.54 -6.32
C LYS A 3 -7.75 10.80 -6.60
N PRO A 4 -6.93 10.52 -5.56
CA PRO A 4 -5.74 9.69 -5.73
C PRO A 4 -6.10 8.28 -6.21
N ILE A 5 -5.25 7.70 -7.05
CA ILE A 5 -5.38 6.31 -7.52
C ILE A 5 -4.85 5.31 -6.47
N ILE A 6 -3.86 5.73 -5.68
CA ILE A 6 -3.39 5.03 -4.48
C ILE A 6 -3.35 6.05 -3.35
N GLU A 7 -3.99 5.71 -2.24
CA GLU A 7 -4.02 6.53 -1.02
C GLU A 7 -3.70 5.65 0.19
N ILE A 8 -2.74 6.09 0.98
CA ILE A 8 -2.34 5.48 2.24
C ILE A 8 -2.54 6.51 3.34
N LYS A 9 -3.24 6.12 4.41
CA LYS A 9 -3.55 6.97 5.56
C LYS A 9 -3.08 6.32 6.85
N ASN A 10 -2.22 7.01 7.59
CA ASN A 10 -1.75 6.63 8.93
C ASN A 10 -1.37 5.14 9.04
N LEU A 11 -0.64 4.63 8.05
CA LEU A 11 -0.30 3.22 7.97
C LEU A 11 0.83 2.90 8.95
N ASN A 12 0.55 1.99 9.88
CA ASN A 12 1.59 1.32 10.66
C ASN A 12 1.78 -0.09 10.11
N LEU A 13 3.00 -0.35 9.63
CA LEU A 13 3.36 -1.61 8.99
C LEU A 13 4.39 -2.33 9.84
N LEU A 14 4.09 -3.56 10.23
CA LEU A 14 5.01 -4.42 10.94
C LEU A 14 5.32 -5.64 10.09
N GLN A 15 6.57 -6.06 10.09
CA GLN A 15 7.02 -7.29 9.45
C GLN A 15 7.97 -8.01 10.42
N GLU A 16 7.66 -9.27 10.73
CA GLU A 16 8.49 -10.11 11.61
C GLU A 16 8.82 -9.48 12.98
N GLY A 17 7.90 -8.67 13.52
CA GLY A 17 8.07 -8.01 14.81
C GLY A 17 8.77 -6.64 14.74
N TYR A 18 9.31 -6.26 13.58
CA TYR A 18 9.91 -4.95 13.34
C TYR A 18 8.89 -3.96 12.79
N GLU A 19 8.89 -2.74 13.33
CA GLU A 19 8.12 -1.61 12.77
C GLU A 19 8.85 -1.11 11.51
N ILE A 20 8.22 -1.28 10.36
CA ILE A 20 8.76 -0.85 9.06
C ILE A 20 8.35 0.58 8.76
N PHE A 21 7.07 0.90 9.00
CA PHE A 21 6.54 2.25 8.87
C PHE A 21 5.70 2.59 10.08
N LYS A 22 5.82 3.85 10.50
CA LYS A 22 4.99 4.49 11.51
C LYS A 22 4.31 5.70 10.91
N ASP A 23 2.98 5.72 10.96
CA ASP A 23 2.10 6.79 10.51
C ASP A 23 2.38 7.25 9.05
N LEU A 24 2.65 6.29 8.16
CA LEU A 24 2.91 6.59 6.75
C LEU A 24 1.63 7.12 6.08
N ASN A 25 1.78 8.26 5.39
CA ASN A 25 0.76 8.88 4.58
C ASN A 25 1.31 9.11 3.16
N LEU A 26 0.58 8.68 2.15
CA LEU A 26 1.01 8.79 0.75
C LEU A 26 -0.21 8.93 -0.16
N ASN A 27 -0.16 9.88 -1.09
CA ASN A 27 -1.15 10.03 -2.16
C ASN A 27 -0.42 9.97 -3.50
N ILE A 28 -0.91 9.12 -4.38
CA ILE A 28 -0.46 9.01 -5.77
C ILE A 28 -1.66 9.25 -6.66
N PHE A 29 -1.54 10.16 -7.61
CA PHE A 29 -2.58 10.51 -8.56
C PHE A 29 -2.38 9.82 -9.90
N LYS A 30 -3.49 9.68 -10.65
CA LYS A 30 -3.46 9.03 -11.96
C LYS A 30 -2.57 9.85 -12.92
N GLY A 31 -1.63 9.17 -13.58
CA GLY A 31 -0.71 9.77 -14.55
C GLY A 31 0.63 10.20 -13.96
N GLU A 32 0.79 10.12 -12.64
CA GLU A 32 2.09 10.39 -12.02
C GLU A 32 3.07 9.25 -12.30
N PHE A 33 4.33 9.64 -12.52
CA PHE A 33 5.46 8.73 -12.62
C PHE A 33 6.39 9.00 -11.43
N ILE A 34 6.51 8.02 -10.54
CA ILE A 34 7.11 8.19 -9.21
C ILE A 34 8.28 7.23 -9.04
N TYR A 35 9.34 7.72 -8.42
CA TYR A 35 10.45 6.91 -7.94
C TYR A 35 10.36 6.72 -6.43
N LEU A 36 10.45 5.47 -5.96
CA LEU A 36 10.57 5.14 -4.54
C LEU A 36 12.03 4.77 -4.24
N ILE A 37 12.75 5.69 -3.60
CA ILE A 37 14.18 5.54 -3.27
C ILE A 37 14.40 5.39 -1.75
N GLY A 38 15.57 4.89 -1.37
CA GLY A 38 15.99 4.72 0.03
C GLY A 38 17.01 3.60 0.18
N GLU A 39 17.66 3.52 1.34
CA GLU A 39 18.68 2.49 1.64
C GLU A 39 18.12 1.07 1.69
N THR A 40 18.98 0.06 1.54
CA THR A 40 18.58 -1.33 1.76
C THR A 40 17.98 -1.50 3.15
N GLY A 41 16.83 -2.18 3.24
CA GLY A 41 16.10 -2.34 4.51
C GLY A 41 15.11 -1.22 4.85
N SER A 42 15.05 -0.12 4.08
CA SER A 42 14.15 1.02 4.35
C SER A 42 12.64 0.75 4.15
N GLY A 43 12.22 -0.50 3.94
CA GLY A 43 10.81 -0.87 3.79
C GLY A 43 10.21 -0.75 2.38
N LYS A 44 10.99 -0.42 1.34
CA LYS A 44 10.47 -0.25 -0.05
C LYS A 44 9.71 -1.49 -0.55
N SER A 45 10.32 -2.67 -0.47
CA SER A 45 9.68 -3.92 -0.89
C SER A 45 8.48 -4.26 0.01
N SER A 46 8.53 -3.94 1.30
CA SER A 46 7.43 -4.13 2.24
C SER A 46 6.23 -3.24 1.90
N LEU A 47 6.46 -1.99 1.45
CA LEU A 47 5.42 -1.11 0.94
C LEU A 47 4.72 -1.70 -0.28
N LEU A 48 5.49 -2.19 -1.26
CA LEU A 48 4.93 -2.84 -2.45
C LEU A 48 4.11 -4.10 -2.09
N LYS A 49 4.61 -4.93 -1.16
CA LYS A 49 3.87 -6.09 -0.65
C LYS A 49 2.59 -5.70 0.10
N ALA A 50 2.60 -4.60 0.85
CA ALA A 50 1.40 -4.09 1.52
C ALA A 50 0.34 -3.62 0.50
N LEU A 51 0.75 -2.89 -0.55
CA LEU A 51 -0.14 -2.49 -1.65
C LEU A 51 -0.73 -3.71 -2.37
N TYR A 52 0.04 -4.79 -2.52
CA TYR A 52 -0.40 -6.02 -3.19
C TYR A 52 -1.24 -6.96 -2.30
N ALA A 53 -1.55 -6.55 -1.06
CA ALA A 53 -2.21 -7.39 -0.05
C ALA A 53 -1.45 -8.69 0.26
N ASP A 54 -0.12 -8.67 0.15
CA ASP A 54 0.77 -9.78 0.52
C ASP A 54 1.30 -9.61 1.96
N LEU A 55 1.45 -8.35 2.39
CA LEU A 55 1.79 -8.02 3.77
C LEU A 55 0.60 -7.33 4.45
N LYS A 56 0.14 -7.90 5.58
CA LYS A 56 -0.98 -7.35 6.36
C LYS A 56 -0.53 -6.17 7.20
N PHE A 57 -1.42 -5.20 7.38
CA PHE A 57 -1.26 -4.07 8.29
C PHE A 57 -2.33 -4.10 9.38
N LYS A 58 -2.02 -3.57 10.57
CA LYS A 58 -2.96 -3.56 11.71
C LYS A 58 -3.75 -2.26 11.81
N THR A 59 -3.14 -1.12 11.48
CA THR A 59 -3.77 0.20 11.59
C THR A 59 -3.54 1.02 10.32
N GLY A 60 -4.36 2.05 10.15
CA GLY A 60 -4.40 2.86 8.95
C GLY A 60 -5.26 2.24 7.85
N GLU A 61 -5.16 2.83 6.67
CA GLU A 61 -5.93 2.44 5.49
C GLU A 61 -5.05 2.49 4.24
N ILE A 62 -5.28 1.55 3.33
CA ILE A 62 -4.72 1.56 1.99
C ILE A 62 -5.89 1.45 1.01
N ILE A 63 -6.01 2.42 0.12
CA ILE A 63 -7.10 2.54 -0.86
C ILE A 63 -6.48 2.52 -2.25
N ILE A 64 -6.92 1.58 -3.08
CA ILE A 64 -6.37 1.37 -4.43
C ILE A 64 -7.51 1.37 -5.42
N SER A 65 -7.49 2.31 -6.36
CA SER A 65 -8.55 2.49 -7.37
C SER A 65 -9.96 2.53 -6.74
N ASN A 66 -10.11 3.31 -5.67
CA ASN A 66 -11.32 3.46 -4.84
C ASN A 66 -11.73 2.22 -4.02
N ILE A 67 -10.86 1.20 -3.89
CA ILE A 67 -11.13 0.01 -3.09
C ILE A 67 -10.27 0.05 -1.82
N ASN A 68 -10.90 0.09 -0.64
CA ASN A 68 -10.20 0.07 0.65
C ASN A 68 -9.84 -1.37 1.05
N LEU A 69 -8.54 -1.66 1.16
CA LEU A 69 -7.99 -2.98 1.52
C LEU A 69 -8.50 -3.52 2.85
N LYS A 70 -8.79 -2.64 3.83
CA LYS A 70 -9.29 -3.03 5.15
C LYS A 70 -10.65 -3.75 5.07
N ASN A 71 -11.44 -3.44 4.04
CA ASN A 71 -12.82 -3.95 3.88
C ASN A 71 -12.91 -5.14 2.93
N ILE A 72 -11.77 -5.70 2.47
CA ILE A 72 -11.73 -6.79 1.49
C ILE A 72 -11.41 -8.10 2.19
N LYS A 73 -12.24 -9.12 1.94
CA LYS A 73 -11.97 -10.50 2.36
C LYS A 73 -10.79 -11.07 1.55
N ALA A 74 -9.97 -11.93 2.17
CA ALA A 74 -8.77 -12.47 1.53
C ALA A 74 -9.03 -13.15 0.16
N ASN A 75 -10.14 -13.88 0.03
CA ASN A 75 -10.55 -14.51 -1.24
C ASN A 75 -10.95 -13.52 -2.34
N LYS A 76 -11.05 -12.22 -2.03
CA LYS A 76 -11.36 -11.12 -2.95
C LYS A 76 -10.15 -10.23 -3.25
N TYR A 77 -8.95 -10.52 -2.74
CA TYR A 77 -7.75 -9.72 -3.05
C TYR A 77 -7.41 -9.68 -4.55
N TYR A 78 -7.87 -10.66 -5.34
CA TYR A 78 -7.75 -10.62 -6.80
C TYR A 78 -8.35 -9.33 -7.42
N THR A 79 -9.36 -8.72 -6.78
CA THR A 79 -9.99 -7.49 -7.29
C THR A 79 -9.03 -6.30 -7.31
N ILE A 80 -8.09 -6.25 -6.37
CA ILE A 80 -7.02 -5.23 -6.34
C ILE A 80 -5.83 -5.67 -7.19
N ARG A 81 -5.41 -6.94 -7.09
CA ARG A 81 -4.26 -7.45 -7.82
C ARG A 81 -4.42 -7.36 -9.35
N ARG A 82 -5.64 -7.41 -9.87
CA ARG A 82 -5.92 -7.16 -11.30
C ARG A 82 -5.82 -5.69 -11.73
N LYS A 83 -5.75 -4.76 -10.77
CA LYS A 83 -5.57 -3.31 -11.00
C LYS A 83 -4.13 -2.85 -10.75
N LEU A 84 -3.27 -3.72 -10.22
CA LEU A 84 -1.87 -3.44 -9.93
C LEU A 84 -0.98 -4.41 -10.70
N GLY A 85 -0.20 -3.89 -11.65
CA GLY A 85 0.95 -4.61 -12.20
C GLY A 85 2.15 -4.39 -11.30
N ILE A 86 2.81 -5.47 -10.88
CA ILE A 86 4.12 -5.46 -10.22
C ILE A 86 5.01 -6.40 -11.04
N ILE A 87 6.20 -5.92 -11.41
CA ILE A 87 7.22 -6.67 -12.16
C ILE A 87 8.41 -6.88 -11.22
#